data_AF-A0AAN5D564-F1
#
_entry.id   AF-A0AAN5D564-F1
#
_cell.length_a   1.000
_cell.length_b   1.000
_cell.length_c   1.000
_cell.angle_alpha   90.00
_cell.angle_beta   90.00
_cell.angle_gamma   90.00
#
_symmetry.space_group_name_H-M   'P 1'
#
loop_
_entity.id
_entity.type
_entity.pdbx_description
1 polymer ?
#
loop_
_entity_poly.entity_id
_entity_poly.type
_entity_poly.pdbx_seq_one_letter_code
_entity_poly.pdbx_strand_id
1 'polypeptide(L)' 'LQRRGYWTNFVDPSSGNNSDIAGRPCLGKMTDGAYRKMAFKIEDLGCCKVLQHAAWGSPVFVGTIFTDASVESQIVLD' A
#
# COMPACT_ATOMS: atom_id res chain seq x y z
N LEU A 1 -6.49 -6.93 -13.30
CA LEU A 1 -6.40 -8.07 -12.37
C LEU A 1 -7.75 -8.79 -12.26
N GLN A 2 -8.80 -8.18 -11.71
CA GLN A 2 -10.15 -8.78 -11.63
C GLN A 2 -10.69 -9.35 -12.96
N ARG A 3 -10.61 -8.59 -14.07
CA ARG A 3 -11.05 -9.08 -15.40
C ARG A 3 -10.31 -10.32 -15.92
N ARG A 4 -9.14 -10.64 -15.35
CA ARG A 4 -8.34 -11.83 -15.70
C ARG A 4 -8.53 -12.97 -14.66
N GLY A 5 -9.46 -12.82 -13.72
CA GLY A 5 -9.78 -13.84 -12.72
C GLY A 5 -8.95 -13.79 -11.42
N TYR A 6 -8.04 -12.82 -11.28
CA TYR A 6 -7.25 -12.65 -10.06
C TYR A 6 -8.02 -11.84 -9.02
N TRP A 7 -7.91 -12.26 -7.75
CA TRP A 7 -8.33 -11.42 -6.65
C TRP A 7 -7.45 -10.16 -6.61
N THR A 8 -8.06 -9.01 -6.41
CA THR A 8 -7.33 -7.79 -6.12
C THR A 8 -8.16 -6.87 -5.25
N ASN A 9 -7.50 -6.21 -4.32
CA ASN A 9 -8.07 -5.25 -3.40
C ASN A 9 -7.05 -4.12 -3.17
N PHE A 10 -7.50 -2.96 -2.72
CA PHE A 10 -6.62 -1.86 -2.35
C PHE A 10 -7.00 -1.28 -0.99
N VAL A 11 -6.02 -0.67 -0.33
CA VAL A 11 -6.22 0.11 0.88
C VAL A 11 -6.47 1.55 0.46
N ASP A 12 -7.64 2.09 0.80
CA ASP A 12 -7.92 3.51 0.63
C ASP A 12 -6.98 4.32 1.52
N PRO A 13 -6.08 5.16 0.95
CA PRO A 13 -5.09 5.88 1.75
C PRO A 13 -5.70 6.91 2.69
N SER A 14 -6.93 7.36 2.42
CA SER A 14 -7.61 8.35 3.25
C SER A 14 -8.23 7.74 4.52
N SER A 15 -8.91 6.59 4.38
CA SER A 15 -9.58 5.93 5.51
C SER A 15 -8.77 4.80 6.15
N GLY A 16 -7.82 4.21 5.42
CA GLY A 16 -7.11 2.99 5.81
C GLY A 16 -7.96 1.72 5.73
N ASN A 17 -9.14 1.79 5.08
CA ASN A 17 -10.02 0.65 4.89
C ASN A 17 -9.74 -0.05 3.56
N ASN A 18 -10.07 -1.33 3.51
CA ASN A 18 -10.04 -2.08 2.25
C ASN A 18 -11.33 -1.83 1.45
N SER A 19 -11.17 -1.71 0.14
CA SER A 19 -12.29 -1.45 -0.77
C SER A 19 -13.33 -2.57 -0.82
N ASP A 20 -12.90 -3.84 -0.77
CA ASP A 20 -13.84 -4.97 -0.90
C ASP A 20 -14.54 -5.37 0.41
N ILE A 21 -14.08 -4.88 1.58
CA ILE A 21 -14.63 -5.25 2.89
C ILE A 21 -14.77 -3.99 3.74
N ALA A 22 -15.87 -3.26 3.49
CA ALA A 22 -16.23 -2.09 4.27
C ALA A 22 -16.25 -2.41 5.78
N GLY A 23 -15.55 -1.60 6.58
CA GLY A 23 -15.58 -1.68 8.04
C GLY A 23 -14.60 -2.66 8.69
N ARG A 24 -13.76 -3.37 7.92
CA ARG A 24 -12.62 -4.11 8.49
C ARG A 24 -11.35 -3.24 8.39
N PRO A 25 -10.81 -2.77 9.53
CA PRO A 25 -9.57 -2.01 9.53
C PRO A 25 -8.45 -2.90 9.01
N CYS A 26 -7.68 -2.40 8.05
CA CYS A 26 -6.50 -3.11 7.56
C CYS A 26 -5.22 -2.48 8.07
N LEU A 27 -4.23 -3.35 8.35
CA LEU A 27 -2.83 -2.93 8.48
C LEU A 27 -2.39 -2.40 7.12
N GLY A 28 -1.92 -1.16 7.06
CA GLY A 28 -1.56 -0.53 5.77
C GLY A 28 -1.96 0.93 5.61
N LYS A 29 -2.27 1.66 6.71
CA LYS A 29 -2.37 3.13 6.64
C LYS A 29 -1.10 3.71 6.02
N MET A 30 -1.22 4.82 5.30
CA MET A 30 -0.16 5.46 4.49
C MET A 30 1.23 5.58 5.15
N THR A 31 1.32 5.54 6.47
CA THR A 31 2.56 5.70 7.25
C THR A 31 2.86 4.51 8.18
N ASP A 32 2.28 3.34 7.87
CA ASP A 32 2.50 2.10 8.61
C ASP A 32 4.00 1.71 8.63
N GLY A 33 4.46 1.15 9.76
CA GLY A 33 5.84 0.69 9.90
C GLY A 33 6.21 -0.42 8.90
N ALA A 34 5.21 -1.13 8.35
CA ALA A 34 5.39 -2.14 7.31
C ALA A 34 6.06 -1.57 6.05
N TYR A 35 5.82 -0.30 5.70
CA TYR A 35 6.46 0.33 4.54
C TYR A 35 7.99 0.43 4.67
N ARG A 36 8.55 0.32 5.88
CA ARG A 36 10.01 0.19 6.07
C ARG A 36 10.59 -1.04 5.35
N LYS A 37 9.80 -2.12 5.24
CA LYS A 37 10.20 -3.34 4.50
C LYS A 37 10.07 -3.18 2.98
N MET A 38 9.39 -2.14 2.52
CA MET A 38 9.17 -1.82 1.11
C MET A 38 10.06 -0.66 0.65
N ALA A 39 11.24 -0.52 1.27
CA ALA A 39 12.24 0.50 0.96
C ALA A 39 11.82 1.97 1.20
N PHE A 40 10.75 2.22 1.96
CA PHE A 40 10.43 3.57 2.44
C PHE A 40 11.10 3.86 3.78
N LYS A 41 11.49 5.12 4.00
CA LYS A 41 11.89 5.58 5.31
C LYS A 41 10.66 6.10 6.05
N ILE A 42 10.43 5.59 7.27
CA ILE A 42 9.35 6.04 8.16
C ILE A 42 9.97 6.69 9.38
N GLU A 43 9.76 7.99 9.53
CA GLU A 43 10.17 8.79 10.68
C GLU A 43 8.98 8.94 11.64
N ASP A 44 9.22 8.70 12.94
CA ASP A 44 8.19 8.74 13.98
C ASP A 44 8.36 10.03 14.80
N LEU A 45 7.33 10.87 14.78
CA LEU A 45 7.27 12.15 15.48
C LEU A 45 6.38 12.06 16.75
N GLY A 46 6.10 10.83 17.21
CA GLY A 46 5.22 10.55 18.35
C GLY A 46 3.75 10.51 17.93
N CYS A 47 3.12 11.67 17.73
CA CYS A 47 1.70 11.73 17.34
C CYS A 47 1.46 11.47 15.85
N CYS A 48 2.50 11.57 15.03
CA CYS A 48 2.45 11.46 13.58
C CYS A 48 3.66 10.70 13.07
N LYS A 49 3.55 10.19 11.84
CA LYS A 49 4.64 9.53 11.14
C LYS A 49 4.81 10.15 9.77
N VAL A 50 6.04 10.29 9.30
CA VAL A 50 6.37 10.81 7.97
C VAL A 50 6.93 9.67 7.14
N LEU A 51 6.31 9.44 5.98
CA LEU A 51 6.82 8.52 4.96
C LEU A 51 7.68 9.29 3.96
N GLN A 52 8.86 8.74 3.65
CA GLN A 52 9.81 9.29 2.69
C GLN A 52 10.20 8.23 1.66
N HIS A 53 10.06 8.58 0.37
CA HIS A 53 10.59 7.79 -0.73
C HIS A 53 12.09 8.03 -0.89
N ALA A 54 12.86 7.00 -1.20
CA ALA A 54 14.32 7.07 -1.28
C ALA A 54 14.83 8.11 -2.29
N ALA A 55 14.14 8.26 -3.43
CA ALA A 55 14.53 9.21 -4.48
C ALA A 55 13.80 10.57 -4.39
N TRP A 56 12.59 10.60 -3.82
CA TRP A 56 11.70 11.76 -3.90
C TRP A 56 11.49 12.48 -2.58
N GLY A 57 11.91 11.90 -1.45
CA GLY A 57 11.68 12.46 -0.13
C GLY A 57 10.21 12.38 0.30
N SER A 58 9.72 13.41 1.00
CA SER A 58 8.37 13.47 1.58
C SER A 58 7.22 14.02 0.72
N PRO A 59 7.38 14.73 -0.42
CA PRO A 59 6.24 15.18 -1.23
C PRO A 59 5.69 14.03 -2.10
N VAL A 60 5.31 12.93 -1.45
CA VAL A 60 4.81 11.71 -2.08
C VAL A 60 3.53 11.25 -1.40
N PHE A 61 2.60 10.72 -2.19
CA PHE A 61 1.38 10.09 -1.71
C PHE A 61 1.41 8.62 -2.10
N VAL A 62 1.30 7.72 -1.11
CA VAL A 62 1.48 6.27 -1.32
C VAL A 62 0.18 5.54 -1.06
N GLY A 63 -0.19 4.65 -2.00
CA GLY A 63 -1.29 3.70 -1.85
C GLY A 63 -0.80 2.28 -2.10
N THR A 64 -1.51 1.29 -1.57
CA THR A 64 -1.13 -0.12 -1.69
C THR A 64 -2.27 -0.94 -2.28
N ILE A 65 -1.91 -1.74 -3.28
CA ILE A 65 -2.78 -2.71 -3.94
C ILE A 65 -2.25 -4.11 -3.65
N PHE A 66 -3.16 -5.02 -3.33
CA PHE A 66 -2.89 -6.43 -3.11
C PHE A 66 -3.53 -7.26 -4.23
N THR A 67 -2.89 -8.36 -4.59
CA THR A 67 -3.41 -9.34 -5.54
C THR A 67 -2.80 -10.71 -5.29
N ASP A 68 -3.49 -11.76 -5.72
CA ASP A 68 -3.02 -13.15 -5.71
C ASP A 68 -2.32 -13.55 -7.03
N ALA A 69 -2.22 -12.63 -7.99
CA ALA A 69 -1.47 -12.85 -9.23
C ALA A 69 0.03 -13.10 -8.92
N SER A 70 0.59 -14.17 -9.49
CA SER A 70 2.03 -14.46 -9.38
C SER A 70 2.86 -13.35 -10.00
N VAL A 71 4.06 -13.13 -9.45
CA VAL A 71 5.06 -12.21 -10.01
C VAL A 71 5.51 -12.61 -11.42
N GLU A 72 5.35 -13.89 -11.78
CA GLU A 72 5.65 -14.42 -13.12
C GLU A 72 4.46 -14.31 -14.09
N SER A 73 3.29 -13.88 -13.61
CA SER A 73 2.13 -13.75 -14.47
C SER A 73 2.31 -12.58 -15.45
N GLN A 74 1.91 -12.79 -16.71
CA GLN A 74 2.05 -11.77 -17.76
C GLN A 74 1.42 -10.42 -17.36
N ILE A 75 0.31 -10.44 -16.61
CA ILE A 75 -0.38 -9.21 -16.17
C ILE A 75 0.40 -8.38 -15.13
N VAL A 76 1.39 -8.97 -14.44
CA VAL A 76 2.26 -8.26 -13.50
C VAL A 76 3.55 -7.80 -14.19
N LEU A 77 3.96 -8.50 -15.24
CA LEU A 77 5.18 -8.21 -16.00
C LEU A 77 4.97 -7.17 -17.12
N ASP A 78 3.76 -7.07 -17.67
CA ASP A 78 3.33 -6.05 -18.65
C ASP A 78 3.18 -4.66 -18.02
#